data_AF-A0A2E5MFI7-F1
#
_entry.id   AF-A0A2E5MFI7-F1
#
_cell.length_a   1.000
_cell.length_b   1.000
_cell.length_c   1.000
_cell.angle_alpha   90.00
_cell.angle_beta   90.00
_cell.angle_gamma   90.00
#
_symmetry.space_group_name_H-M   'P 1'
#
loop_
_entity.id
_entity.type
_entity.pdbx_description
1 polymer ?
#
loop_
_entity_poly.entity_id
_entity_poly.type
_entity_poly.pdbx_seq_one_letter_code
_entity_poly.pdbx_strand_id
1 'polypeptide(L)'
;MRYKIKHLFLFVFVFLHCSSSNKRLVIGAERTDIYFPLIYDKSIGIIGNQSSLIGSTHLVDSLLSAKFQILKVFSPEHGFRGIADAGAYIKNEIDESTGLPIISLY
;
A
#
# COMPACT_ATOMS: atom_id res chain seq x y z
N MET A 1 -11.96 46.35 -37.49
CA MET A 1 -12.36 45.41 -36.41
C MET A 1 -12.02 43.92 -36.66
N ARG A 2 -11.12 43.55 -37.59
CA ARG A 2 -10.87 42.14 -37.99
C ARG A 2 -9.65 41.45 -37.33
N TYR A 3 -8.82 42.18 -36.59
CA TYR A 3 -7.58 41.65 -35.98
C TYR A 3 -7.73 41.18 -34.52
N LYS A 4 -8.78 41.60 -33.79
CA LYS A 4 -8.98 41.23 -32.37
C LYS A 4 -9.31 39.74 -32.15
N ILE A 5 -9.90 39.06 -33.14
CA ILE A 5 -10.30 37.64 -33.04
C ILE A 5 -9.13 36.66 -33.29
N LYS A 6 -8.15 37.03 -34.11
CA LYS A 6 -6.99 36.15 -34.41
C LYS A 6 -6.04 36.00 -33.21
N HIS A 7 -5.85 37.07 -32.42
CA HIS A 7 -5.03 37.00 -31.22
C HIS A 7 -5.71 36.26 -30.06
N LEU A 8 -7.05 36.26 -30.01
CA LEU A 8 -7.83 35.49 -29.03
C LEU A 8 -7.68 33.97 -29.25
N PHE A 9 -7.64 33.52 -30.51
CA PHE A 9 -7.42 32.11 -30.84
C PHE A 9 -5.98 31.64 -30.55
N LEU A 10 -4.99 32.53 -30.71
CA LEU A 10 -3.58 32.24 -30.45
C LEU A 10 -3.29 32.08 -28.95
N PHE A 11 -4.03 32.77 -28.08
CA PHE A 11 -3.83 32.70 -26.62
C PHE A 11 -4.40 31.42 -25.99
N VAL A 12 -5.47 30.85 -26.58
CA VAL A 12 -6.10 29.59 -26.12
C VAL A 12 -5.22 28.37 -26.42
N PHE A 13 -4.44 28.39 -27.50
CA PHE A 13 -3.59 27.25 -27.89
C PHE A 13 -2.37 27.05 -26.97
N VAL A 14 -1.89 28.11 -26.32
CA VAL A 14 -0.72 28.06 -25.41
C VAL A 14 -1.08 27.44 -24.05
N PHE A 15 -2.35 27.52 -23.62
CA PHE A 15 -2.80 26.92 -22.35
C PHE A 15 -3.11 25.41 -22.44
N LEU A 16 -3.19 24.83 -23.63
CA LEU A 16 -3.54 23.41 -23.84
C LEU A 16 -2.35 22.44 -23.76
N HIS A 17 -1.13 22.88 -23.46
CA HIS A 17 0.06 22.02 -23.53
C HIS A 17 0.80 21.81 -22.20
N CYS A 18 0.23 22.19 -21.06
CA CYS A 18 0.77 21.80 -19.77
C CYS A 18 0.02 20.58 -19.20
N SER A 19 0.30 19.39 -19.75
CA SER A 19 -0.06 18.14 -19.07
C SER A 19 1.09 17.71 -18.17
N SER A 20 1.00 18.01 -16.87
CA SER A 20 1.91 17.47 -15.88
C SER A 20 1.75 15.96 -15.80
N SER A 21 2.74 15.20 -16.28
CA SER A 21 2.83 13.76 -16.04
C SER A 21 3.15 13.53 -14.56
N ASN A 22 2.11 13.42 -13.74
CA ASN A 22 2.25 13.13 -12.33
C ASN A 22 2.56 11.64 -12.19
N LYS A 23 3.85 11.29 -12.23
CA LYS A 23 4.29 9.91 -12.02
C LYS A 23 3.91 9.50 -10.61
N ARG A 24 3.00 8.53 -10.51
CA ARG A 24 2.61 7.92 -9.23
C ARG A 24 3.85 7.44 -8.49
N LEU A 25 3.96 7.80 -7.21
CA LEU A 25 4.96 7.24 -6.32
C LEU A 25 4.69 5.73 -6.14
N VAL A 26 5.71 4.91 -6.39
CA VAL A 26 5.65 3.46 -6.16
C VAL A 26 6.38 3.15 -4.86
N ILE A 27 5.62 2.77 -3.83
CA ILE A 27 6.15 2.46 -2.50
C ILE A 27 6.82 1.07 -2.49
N GLY A 28 7.60 0.78 -1.43
CA GLY A 28 8.34 -0.49 -1.33
C GLY A 28 7.44 -1.73 -1.44
N ALA A 29 6.26 -1.72 -0.80
CA ALA A 29 5.32 -2.83 -0.85
C ALA A 29 4.82 -3.14 -2.27
N GLU A 30 4.75 -2.15 -3.16
CA GLU A 30 4.28 -2.31 -4.54
C GLU A 30 5.36 -2.87 -5.49
N ARG A 31 6.63 -2.91 -5.09
CA ARG A 31 7.75 -3.37 -5.92
C ARG A 31 7.97 -4.88 -5.83
N THR A 32 6.90 -5.64 -6.06
CA THR A 32 6.87 -7.11 -5.91
C THR A 32 7.90 -7.81 -6.78
N ASP A 33 8.18 -7.27 -7.97
CA ASP A 33 9.22 -7.72 -8.90
C ASP A 33 10.62 -7.75 -8.28
N ILE A 34 10.90 -6.86 -7.33
CA ILE A 34 12.19 -6.78 -6.64
C ILE A 34 12.27 -7.80 -5.51
N TYR A 35 11.25 -7.87 -4.66
CA TYR A 35 11.36 -8.62 -3.40
C TYR A 35 10.75 -10.03 -3.46
N PHE A 36 9.82 -10.35 -4.36
CA PHE A 36 9.27 -11.71 -4.49
C PHE A 36 10.36 -12.76 -4.73
N PRO A 37 11.35 -12.54 -5.63
CA PRO A 37 12.45 -13.49 -5.81
C PRO A 37 13.29 -13.69 -4.53
N LEU A 38 13.40 -12.65 -3.71
CA LEU A 38 14.21 -12.68 -2.48
C LEU A 38 13.56 -13.46 -1.36
N ILE A 39 12.23 -13.54 -1.35
CA ILE A 39 11.43 -14.21 -0.31
C ILE A 39 10.81 -15.53 -0.78
N TYR A 40 11.08 -15.95 -2.02
CA TYR A 40 10.62 -17.21 -2.56
C TYR A 40 11.15 -18.39 -1.74
N ASP A 41 10.27 -19.37 -1.48
CA ASP A 41 10.54 -20.56 -0.67
C ASP A 41 11.08 -20.26 0.74
N LYS A 42 10.74 -19.09 1.29
CA LYS A 42 11.05 -18.74 2.68
C LYS A 42 9.81 -18.81 3.55
N SER A 43 10.02 -19.21 4.79
CA SER A 43 9.08 -18.98 5.87
C SER A 43 9.14 -17.53 6.31
N ILE A 44 8.04 -16.80 6.16
CA ILE A 44 8.00 -15.34 6.31
C ILE A 44 7.24 -14.95 7.60
N GLY A 45 7.84 -14.05 8.39
CA GLY A 45 7.16 -13.29 9.43
C GLY A 45 7.07 -11.82 9.03
N ILE A 46 5.92 -11.19 9.22
CA ILE A 46 5.67 -9.81 8.76
C ILE A 46 5.43 -8.91 9.96
N ILE A 47 6.17 -7.82 10.06
CA ILE A 47 5.86 -6.74 10.99
C ILE A 47 5.02 -5.72 10.23
N GLY A 48 3.82 -5.42 10.71
CA GLY A 48 2.92 -4.53 10.01
C GLY A 48 1.68 -4.16 10.83
N ASN A 49 0.99 -3.13 10.37
CA ASN A 49 -0.30 -2.67 10.89
C ASN A 49 -1.27 -2.41 9.72
N GLN A 50 -2.42 -1.81 10.01
CA GLN A 50 -3.48 -1.54 9.04
C GLN A 50 -3.06 -0.73 7.80
N SER A 51 -1.97 0.03 7.88
CA SER A 51 -1.45 0.83 6.76
C SER A 51 -0.60 0.04 5.77
N SER A 52 -0.33 -1.24 6.04
CA SER A 52 0.54 -2.10 5.23
C SER A 52 -0.18 -2.57 3.96
N LEU A 53 -0.35 -1.68 2.99
CA LEU A 53 -1.15 -1.91 1.79
C LEU A 53 -0.31 -2.00 0.51
N ILE A 54 -0.75 -2.84 -0.42
CA ILE A 54 -0.43 -2.77 -1.85
C ILE A 54 -1.69 -2.28 -2.56
N GLY A 55 -1.69 -1.01 -2.98
CA GLY A 55 -2.91 -0.35 -3.43
C GLY A 55 -3.96 -0.31 -2.31
N SER A 56 -5.07 -1.01 -2.48
CA SER A 56 -6.16 -1.11 -1.50
C SER A 56 -6.22 -2.45 -0.76
N THR A 57 -5.26 -3.35 -1.03
CA THR A 57 -5.24 -4.71 -0.45
C THR A 57 -4.12 -4.79 0.58
N HIS A 58 -4.37 -5.45 1.70
CA HIS A 58 -3.33 -5.63 2.70
C HIS A 58 -2.17 -6.47 2.15
N LEU A 59 -0.94 -6.14 2.54
CA LEU A 59 0.28 -6.80 2.09
C LEU A 59 0.24 -8.31 2.37
N VAL A 60 -0.21 -8.68 3.57
CA VAL A 60 -0.33 -10.08 4.00
C VAL A 60 -1.31 -10.85 3.11
N ASP A 61 -2.46 -10.25 2.80
CA ASP A 61 -3.47 -10.88 1.95
C ASP A 61 -2.94 -11.05 0.51
N SER A 62 -2.19 -10.05 0.02
CA SER A 62 -1.54 -10.09 -1.29
C SER A 62 -0.50 -11.21 -1.37
N LEU A 63 0.33 -11.38 -0.33
CA LEU A 63 1.35 -12.42 -0.26
C LEU A 63 0.76 -13.82 -0.13
N LEU A 64 -0.30 -14.00 0.68
CA LEU A 64 -1.03 -15.27 0.77
C LEU A 64 -1.69 -15.64 -0.56
N SER A 65 -2.29 -14.67 -1.25
CA SER A 65 -2.86 -14.87 -2.58
C SER A 65 -1.80 -15.33 -3.59
N ALA A 66 -0.61 -14.74 -3.50
CA ALA A 66 0.58 -15.12 -4.27
C ALA A 66 1.26 -16.43 -3.78
N LYS A 67 0.65 -17.16 -2.83
CA LYS A 67 1.10 -18.46 -2.32
C LYS A 67 2.42 -18.45 -1.54
N PHE A 68 2.79 -17.31 -0.95
CA PHE A 68 3.91 -17.27 -0.01
C PHE A 68 3.54 -17.88 1.35
N GLN A 69 4.50 -18.56 1.98
CA GLN A 69 4.32 -19.14 3.30
C GLN A 69 4.54 -18.09 4.39
N ILE A 70 3.45 -17.52 4.88
CA ILE A 70 3.46 -16.61 6.03
C ILE A 70 3.16 -17.42 7.28
N LEU A 71 4.03 -17.34 8.29
CA LEU A 71 3.88 -18.11 9.53
C LEU A 71 3.16 -17.34 10.63
N LYS A 72 3.36 -16.02 10.68
CA LYS A 72 2.82 -15.12 11.69
C LYS A 72 3.01 -13.68 11.28
N VAL A 73 2.23 -12.81 11.91
CA VAL A 73 2.38 -11.36 11.81
C VAL A 73 2.71 -10.78 13.18
N PHE A 74 3.44 -9.68 13.19
CA PHE A 74 3.80 -8.93 14.39
C PHE A 74 3.17 -7.56 14.30
N SER A 75 2.32 -7.23 15.27
CA SER A 75 1.61 -5.96 15.32
C SER A 75 2.21 -5.03 16.37
N PRO A 76 2.43 -3.75 16.05
CA PRO A 76 2.65 -2.69 17.04
C PRO A 76 1.37 -2.39 17.87
N GLU A 77 1.36 -1.22 18.51
CA GLU A 77 0.37 -0.74 19.52
C GLU A 77 -1.08 -0.53 19.05
N HIS A 78 -1.36 -0.42 17.74
CA HIS A 78 -2.70 -0.10 17.21
C HIS A 78 -3.41 -1.26 16.51
N GLY A 79 -2.85 -2.46 16.64
CA GLY A 79 -3.42 -3.69 16.09
C GLY A 79 -3.16 -3.84 14.59
N PHE A 80 -3.33 -5.07 14.12
CA PHE A 80 -2.94 -5.45 12.77
C PHE A 80 -3.96 -4.99 11.71
N ARG A 81 -5.25 -5.09 12.03
CA ARG A 81 -6.36 -4.69 11.12
C ARG A 81 -6.99 -3.33 11.49
N GLY A 82 -6.43 -2.62 12.48
CA GLY A 82 -6.92 -1.30 12.89
C GLY A 82 -8.27 -1.32 13.62
N ILE A 83 -8.60 -2.46 14.24
CA ILE A 83 -9.84 -2.67 15.02
C ILE A 83 -9.61 -2.30 16.50
N ALA A 84 -8.35 -2.21 16.96
CA ALA A 84 -8.01 -1.88 18.34
C ALA A 84 -7.99 -0.36 18.58
N ASP A 85 -8.51 0.06 19.74
CA ASP A 85 -8.49 1.46 20.18
C ASP A 85 -7.07 1.95 20.49
N ALA A 86 -6.84 3.25 20.35
CA ALA A 86 -5.55 3.86 20.67
C ALA A 86 -5.20 3.68 22.16
N GLY A 87 -4.03 3.08 22.43
CA GLY A 87 -3.54 2.85 23.80
C GLY A 87 -4.12 1.63 24.50
N ALA A 88 -4.89 0.78 23.80
CA ALA A 88 -5.34 -0.50 24.35
C ALA A 88 -4.17 -1.48 24.46
N TYR A 89 -4.14 -2.28 25.52
CA TYR A 89 -3.19 -3.40 25.63
C TYR A 89 -3.55 -4.47 24.59
N ILE A 90 -2.65 -4.72 23.65
CA ILE A 90 -2.87 -5.71 22.59
C ILE A 90 -2.26 -7.04 23.01
N LYS A 91 -3.10 -8.06 23.11
CA LYS A 91 -2.66 -9.43 23.34
C LYS A 91 -2.36 -10.10 22.00
N ASN A 92 -1.60 -11.19 22.04
CA ASN A 92 -1.52 -12.08 20.89
C ASN A 92 -2.93 -12.55 20.50
N GLU A 93 -3.21 -12.53 19.20
CA GLU A 93 -4.53 -12.84 18.64
C GLU A 93 -4.39 -13.68 17.36
N ILE A 94 -5.50 -14.11 16.79
CA ILE A 94 -5.55 -14.78 15.49
C ILE A 94 -6.26 -13.84 14.52
N ASP A 95 -5.66 -13.58 13.36
CA ASP A 95 -6.31 -12.83 12.29
C ASP A 95 -7.46 -13.65 11.71
N GLU A 96 -8.70 -13.30 12.03
CA GLU A 96 -9.89 -14.05 11.60
C GLU A 96 -9.96 -14.25 10.07
N SER A 97 -9.43 -13.29 9.31
CA SER A 97 -9.43 -13.33 7.85
C SER A 97 -8.48 -14.38 7.26
N THR A 98 -7.36 -14.65 7.92
CA THR A 98 -6.27 -15.47 7.35
C THR A 98 -5.92 -16.69 8.20
N GLY A 99 -6.38 -16.74 9.46
CA GLY A 99 -5.98 -17.73 10.45
C GLY A 99 -4.55 -17.55 10.97
N LEU A 100 -3.85 -16.47 10.60
CA LEU A 100 -2.47 -16.26 11.01
C LEU A 100 -2.38 -15.79 12.46
N PRO A 101 -1.41 -16.32 13.24
CA PRO A 101 -1.09 -15.76 14.55
C PRO A 101 -0.59 -14.32 14.43
N ILE A 102 -1.16 -13.44 15.23
CA ILE A 102 -0.72 -12.06 15.44
C ILE A 102 -0.02 -12.00 16.79
N ILE A 103 1.25 -11.60 16.76
CA ILE A 103 2.07 -11.42 17.96
C ILE A 103 2.14 -9.93 18.26
N SER A 104 1.69 -9.53 19.44
CA SER A 104 1.85 -8.15 19.91
C SER A 104 3.33 -7.88 20.20
N LEU A 105 3.82 -6.73 19.76
CA LEU A 105 5.14 -6.21 20.12
C LEU A 105 5.10 -5.28 21.35
N TYR A 106 3.93 -5.12 21.97
CA TYR A 106 3.66 -4.30 23.15
C TYR A 106 2.96 -5.10 24.25
#